data_AF-A0A356FRV3-F1
#
_entry.id   AF-A0A356FRV3-F1
#
_cell.length_a   1.000
_cell.length_b   1.000
_cell.length_c   1.000
_cell.angle_alpha   90.00
_cell.angle_beta   90.00
_cell.angle_gamma   90.00
#
_symmetry.space_group_name_H-M   'P 1'
#
loop_
_entity.id
_entity.type
_entity.pdbx_description
1 polymer ?
#
loop_
_entity_poly.entity_id
_entity_poly.type
_entity_poly.pdbx_seq_one_letter_code
_entity_poly.pdbx_strand_id
1 'polypeptide(L)' 'EQPKAGGWVKLNTNENPYPASPSVAAAIQSQLDQLQLYPEPTSYDLRVAIAKRHRLQAQNVIIGNGSDN' A
#
# COMPACT_ATOMS: atom_id res chain seq x y z
N GLU A 1 9.36 15.93 16.12
CA GLU A 1 9.38 14.82 17.10
C GLU A 1 7.96 14.33 17.34
N GLN A 2 7.73 13.02 17.38
CA GLN A 2 6.42 12.47 17.75
C GLN A 2 6.37 12.30 19.28
N PRO A 3 5.30 12.74 19.97
CA PRO A 3 5.16 12.55 21.41
C PRO A 3 5.05 11.05 21.75
N LYS A 4 5.82 10.60 22.74
CA LYS A 4 6.01 9.17 23.08
C LYS A 4 5.00 8.62 24.11
N ALA A 5 4.19 9.47 24.73
CA ALA A 5 3.20 9.05 25.73
C ALA A 5 1.83 8.77 25.07
N GLY A 6 0.91 8.12 25.79
CA GLY A 6 -0.48 7.88 25.34
C GLY A 6 -1.45 8.97 25.82
N GLY A 7 -2.74 8.83 25.48
CA GLY A 7 -3.81 9.73 25.96
C GLY A 7 -4.20 10.87 25.01
N TRP A 8 -3.66 10.89 23.79
CA TRP A 8 -3.96 11.91 22.78
C TRP A 8 -4.66 11.30 21.57
N VAL A 9 -5.56 12.08 20.95
CA VAL A 9 -6.13 11.77 19.65
C VAL A 9 -5.24 12.40 18.58
N LYS A 10 -4.62 11.57 17.73
CA LYS A 10 -3.74 12.02 16.64
C LYS A 10 -4.57 12.51 15.45
N LEU A 11 -4.41 13.79 15.08
CA LEU A 11 -5.17 14.44 14.01
C LEU A 11 -4.29 15.22 13.01
N ASN A 12 -2.96 15.11 13.11
CA ASN A 12 -2.02 16.03 12.45
C ASN A 12 -1.34 15.49 11.18
N THR A 13 -1.49 14.21 10.84
CA THR A 13 -0.80 13.59 9.68
C THR A 13 -1.75 13.03 8.61
N ASN A 14 -3.06 13.32 8.70
CA ASN A 14 -4.10 12.81 7.78
C ASN A 14 -4.12 11.27 7.64
N GLU A 15 -3.64 10.55 8.66
CA GLU A 15 -3.73 9.09 8.72
C GLU A 15 -5.20 8.64 8.81
N ASN A 16 -5.49 7.49 8.19
CA ASN A 16 -6.80 6.86 8.35
C ASN A 16 -6.92 6.26 9.76
N PRO A 17 -7.91 6.67 10.58
CA PRO A 17 -8.06 6.14 11.94
C PRO A 17 -8.62 4.71 11.97
N TYR A 18 -9.17 4.22 10.87
CA TYR A 18 -9.72 2.86 10.78
C TYR A 18 -8.60 1.83 10.55
N PRO A 19 -8.75 0.60 11.09
CA PRO A 19 -7.84 -0.48 10.78
C PRO A 19 -7.87 -0.82 9.27
N ALA A 20 -6.78 -1.39 8.77
CA ALA A 20 -6.73 -1.91 7.42
C ALA A 20 -7.80 -2.99 7.20
N SER A 21 -8.26 -3.14 5.96
CA SER A 21 -9.19 -4.21 5.58
C SER A 21 -8.64 -5.59 5.97
N PRO A 22 -9.46 -6.52 6.50
CA PRO A 22 -9.03 -7.90 6.78
C PRO A 22 -8.42 -8.61 5.56
N SER A 23 -8.87 -8.28 4.35
CA SER A 23 -8.32 -8.82 3.11
C SER A 23 -6.85 -8.43 2.89
N VAL A 24 -6.46 -7.23 3.35
CA VAL A 24 -5.06 -6.75 3.26
C VAL A 24 -4.17 -7.55 4.21
N ALA A 25 -4.64 -7.77 5.45
CA ALA A 25 -3.89 -8.57 6.42
C ALA A 25 -3.65 -10.00 5.92
N ALA A 26 -4.68 -10.66 5.37
CA ALA A 26 -4.57 -11.99 4.80
C ALA A 26 -3.59 -12.03 3.59
N ALA A 27 -3.66 -11.05 2.70
CA ALA A 27 -2.75 -10.94 1.55
C ALA A 27 -1.29 -10.81 1.99
N ILE A 28 -1.00 -9.92 2.96
CA ILE A 28 0.35 -9.76 3.50
C ILE A 28 0.86 -11.06 4.13
N GLN A 29 0.04 -11.70 4.97
CA GLN A 29 0.42 -12.95 5.63
C GLN A 29 0.78 -14.06 4.63
N SER A 30 0.07 -14.15 3.50
CA SER A 30 0.35 -15.15 2.46
C SER A 30 1.70 -14.98 1.75
N GLN A 31 2.36 -13.82 1.89
CA GLN A 31 3.63 -13.52 1.20
C GLN A 31 4.86 -13.65 2.11
N LEU A 32 4.68 -13.87 3.43
CA LEU A 32 5.77 -13.81 4.39
C LEU A 32 6.90 -14.82 4.13
N ASP A 33 6.57 -16.01 3.60
CA ASP A 33 7.54 -17.08 3.32
C ASP A 33 8.36 -16.86 2.03
N GLN A 34 8.07 -15.81 1.28
CA GLN A 34 8.68 -15.52 -0.03
C GLN A 34 9.48 -14.21 -0.05
N LEU A 35 9.65 -13.55 1.10
CA LEU A 35 10.31 -12.23 1.20
C LEU A 35 11.79 -12.23 0.79
N GLN A 36 12.44 -13.40 0.76
CA GLN A 36 13.80 -13.59 0.25
C GLN A 36 13.90 -13.47 -1.28
N LEU A 37 12.78 -13.52 -1.99
CA LEU A 37 12.72 -13.40 -3.43
C LEU A 37 12.45 -11.95 -3.82
N TYR A 38 13.08 -11.50 -4.90
CA TYR A 38 12.66 -10.25 -5.53
C TYR A 38 11.24 -10.39 -6.07
N PRO A 39 10.35 -9.41 -5.85
CA PRO A 39 9.02 -9.41 -6.44
C PRO A 39 9.10 -9.25 -7.96
N GLU A 40 7.98 -9.47 -8.65
CA GLU A 40 7.88 -9.20 -10.08
C GLU A 40 8.26 -7.74 -10.38
N PRO A 41 9.28 -7.49 -11.22
CA PRO A 41 9.94 -6.19 -11.29
C PRO A 41 9.07 -5.07 -11.87
N THR A 42 8.02 -5.39 -12.62
CA THR A 42 7.19 -4.41 -13.31
C THR A 42 5.88 -4.09 -12.58
N SER A 43 5.57 -4.81 -11.50
CA SER A 43 4.28 -4.74 -10.79
C SER A 43 3.07 -4.88 -11.74
N TYR A 44 3.16 -5.78 -12.73
CA TYR A 44 2.21 -5.88 -13.83
C TYR A 44 0.76 -6.02 -13.36
N ASP A 45 0.49 -6.95 -12.44
CA ASP A 45 -0.85 -7.22 -11.93
C ASP A 45 -1.45 -6.00 -11.22
N LEU A 46 -0.64 -5.27 -10.46
CA LEU A 46 -1.06 -4.03 -9.80
C LEU A 46 -1.40 -2.94 -10.83
N ARG A 47 -0.56 -2.76 -11.86
CA ARG A 47 -0.83 -1.80 -12.93
C ARG A 47 -2.12 -2.11 -13.66
N VAL A 48 -2.39 -3.39 -13.97
CA VAL A 48 -3.64 -3.83 -14.61
C VAL A 48 -4.85 -3.53 -13.72
N ALA A 49 -4.77 -3.85 -12.42
CA ALA A 49 -5.85 -3.60 -11.48
C ALA A 49 -6.18 -2.10 -11.35
N ILE A 50 -5.16 -1.25 -11.24
CA ILE A 50 -5.32 0.21 -11.18
C ILE A 50 -5.87 0.74 -12.51
N ALA A 51 -5.31 0.30 -13.65
CA ALA A 51 -5.77 0.72 -14.97
C ALA A 51 -7.25 0.41 -15.18
N LYS A 52 -7.70 -0.81 -14.80
CA LYS A 52 -9.12 -1.20 -14.84
C LYS A 52 -9.98 -0.28 -13.98
N ARG A 53 -9.57 -0.01 -12.73
CA ARG A 53 -10.30 0.88 -11.80
C ARG A 53 -10.47 2.29 -12.36
N HIS A 54 -9.45 2.80 -13.04
CA HIS A 54 -9.43 4.17 -13.56
C HIS A 54 -9.80 4.28 -15.05
N ARG A 55 -10.17 3.17 -15.71
CA ARG A 55 -10.50 3.10 -17.15
C ARG A 55 -9.35 3.57 -18.06
N LEU A 56 -8.14 3.13 -17.73
CA LEU A 56 -6.89 3.38 -18.46
C LEU A 56 -6.30 2.09 -19.03
N GLN A 57 -5.22 2.21 -19.81
CA GLN A 57 -4.40 1.06 -20.20
C GLN A 57 -3.28 0.87 -19.16
N ALA A 58 -2.79 -0.37 -18.99
CA ALA A 58 -1.72 -0.67 -18.03
C ALA A 58 -0.44 0.15 -18.28
N GLN A 59 -0.15 0.47 -19.54
CA GLN A 59 0.97 1.31 -19.95
C GLN A 59 0.86 2.78 -19.53
N ASN A 60 -0.33 3.23 -19.08
CA ASN A 60 -0.53 4.56 -18.53
C ASN A 60 -0.32 4.61 -17.00
N VAL A 61 0.06 3.49 -16.36
CA VAL A 61 0.23 3.39 -14.91
C VAL A 61 1.69 3.11 -14.57
N ILE A 62 2.26 3.92 -13.70
CA ILE A 62 3.61 3.73 -13.12
C ILE A 62 3.44 3.54 -11.62
N ILE A 63 4.16 2.58 -11.05
CA ILE A 63 4.15 2.29 -9.61
C ILE A 63 5.37 2.95 -8.97
N GLY A 64 5.15 3.64 -7.85
CA GLY A 64 6.19 4.27 -7.03
C GLY A 64 5.96 3.99 -5.54
N ASN A 65 6.94 4.32 -4.71
CA ASN A 65 6.93 4.05 -3.26
C ASN A 65 6.20 5.14 -2.47
N GLY A 66 4.94 5.36 -2.81
CA GLY A 66 4.16 6.49 -2.29
C GLY A 66 4.35 7.76 -3.09
N SER A 67 3.50 8.74 -2.81
CA SER A 67 3.53 10.07 -3.44
C SER A 67 4.40 11.06 -2.68
N ASP A 68 5.07 10.62 -1.63
CA ASP A 68 6.03 11.43 -0.86
C ASP A 68 7.38 11.42 -1.58
N ASN A 69 8.15 12.50 -1.43
CA ASN A 69 9.42 12.70 -2.15
C ASN A 69 10.54 11.76 -1.67
#